data_AF-A0A2M8DD31-F1
#
_entry.id   AF-A0A2M8DD31-F1
#
_cell.length_a   1.000
_cell.length_b   1.000
_cell.length_c   1.000
_cell.angle_alpha   90.00
_cell.angle_beta   90.00
_cell.angle_gamma   90.00
#
_symmetry.space_group_name_H-M   'P 1'
#
loop_
_entity.id
_entity.type
_entity.pdbx_description
1 polymer ?
#
loop_
_entity_poly.entity_id
_entity_poly.type
_entity_poly.pdbx_seq_one_letter_code
_entity_poly.pdbx_strand_id
1 'polypeptide(L)'
;FLLAVLKQESSWGKNVGRGNWRVDMRPQDKDAFLAICKKLGLDPEKMPVSGKPSYGWGGAMGAAQFLPTTWLAYESEIAKATGHNPPSPWDLEDAFAAAAIKLGRDGAIAKTDKTEWKAAMIYFAGSRWNNPVYAFYGDSVMGLARVIQEQLDLIGI
;
A
#
# COMPACT_ATOMS: atom_id res chain seq x y z
N PHE A 1 -1.02 -8.64 11.51
CA PHE A 1 -1.16 -7.23 11.10
C PHE A 1 -0.83 -6.94 9.63
N LEU A 2 0.40 -7.13 9.13
CA LEU A 2 0.77 -6.78 7.73
C LEU A 2 -0.17 -7.38 6.67
N LEU A 3 -0.51 -8.67 6.81
CA LEU A 3 -1.48 -9.34 5.95
C LEU A 3 -2.84 -8.62 5.93
N ALA A 4 -3.28 -8.06 7.04
CA ALA A 4 -4.55 -7.35 7.15
C ALA A 4 -4.54 -6.03 6.38
N VAL A 5 -3.42 -5.31 6.40
CA VAL A 5 -3.25 -4.08 5.60
C VAL A 5 -3.34 -4.42 4.11
N LEU A 6 -2.58 -5.39 3.60
CA LEU A 6 -2.66 -5.77 2.19
C LEU A 6 -4.01 -6.39 1.81
N LYS A 7 -4.70 -7.04 2.76
CA LYS A 7 -6.07 -7.51 2.58
C LYS A 7 -7.02 -6.33 2.37
N GLN A 8 -6.93 -5.31 3.23
CA GLN A 8 -7.73 -4.09 3.17
C GLN A 8 -7.47 -3.31 1.87
N GLU A 9 -6.21 -3.18 1.46
CA GLU A 9 -5.81 -2.37 0.31
C GLU A 9 -6.23 -2.98 -1.03
N SER A 10 -6.02 -4.28 -1.23
CA SER A 10 -6.17 -4.89 -2.55
C SER A 10 -6.61 -6.35 -2.52
N SER A 11 -6.97 -6.88 -1.35
CA SER A 11 -7.19 -8.31 -1.17
C SER A 11 -5.97 -9.13 -1.62
N TRP A 12 -4.78 -8.71 -1.17
CA TRP A 12 -3.49 -9.31 -1.49
C TRP A 12 -3.16 -9.30 -2.99
N GLY A 13 -3.40 -8.17 -3.65
CA GLY A 13 -3.12 -7.99 -5.07
C GLY A 13 -4.20 -8.51 -6.02
N LYS A 14 -5.28 -9.12 -5.51
CA LYS A 14 -6.40 -9.55 -6.37
C LYS A 14 -7.15 -8.38 -7.01
N ASN A 15 -7.17 -7.22 -6.33
CA ASN A 15 -7.88 -6.02 -6.73
C ASN A 15 -6.95 -4.79 -6.70
N VAL A 16 -6.12 -4.61 -7.72
CA VAL A 16 -5.18 -3.47 -7.82
C VAL A 16 -5.75 -2.25 -8.55
N GLY A 17 -7.05 -2.26 -8.83
CA GLY A 17 -7.78 -1.20 -9.55
C GLY A 17 -8.00 -1.50 -11.03
N ARG A 18 -8.85 -0.68 -11.64
CA ARG A 18 -9.18 -0.68 -13.08
C ARG A 18 -9.07 0.71 -13.71
N GLY A 19 -8.48 1.66 -12.96
CA GLY A 19 -8.27 3.03 -13.40
C GLY A 19 -7.05 3.15 -14.31
N ASN A 20 -6.87 4.34 -14.87
CA ASN A 20 -5.73 4.71 -15.69
C ASN A 20 -5.07 5.99 -15.17
N TRP A 21 -3.75 6.08 -15.35
CA TRP A 21 -2.95 7.20 -14.84
C TRP A 21 -3.30 8.55 -15.46
N ARG A 22 -3.93 8.60 -16.64
CA ARG A 22 -4.25 9.87 -17.31
C ARG A 22 -5.37 10.61 -16.61
N VAL A 23 -6.41 9.89 -16.20
CA VAL A 23 -7.65 10.46 -15.65
C VAL A 23 -7.70 10.35 -14.13
N ASP A 24 -7.29 9.20 -13.58
CA ASP A 24 -7.54 8.89 -12.17
C ASP A 24 -6.47 9.45 -11.23
N MET A 25 -5.25 9.63 -11.74
CA MET A 25 -4.09 10.03 -10.95
C MET A 25 -3.93 11.55 -10.86
N ARG A 26 -3.48 12.01 -9.69
CA ARG A 26 -3.11 13.41 -9.46
C ARG A 26 -2.03 13.85 -10.45
N PRO A 27 -2.08 15.07 -11.01
CA PRO A 27 -1.04 15.54 -11.92
C PRO A 27 0.39 15.41 -11.38
N GLN A 28 0.59 15.64 -10.08
CA GLN A 28 1.89 15.60 -9.41
C GLN A 28 2.51 14.18 -9.34
N ASP A 29 1.70 13.13 -9.44
CA ASP A 29 2.17 11.74 -9.39
C ASP A 29 2.48 11.15 -10.78
N LYS A 30 2.08 11.84 -11.85
CA LYS A 30 2.18 11.31 -13.23
C LYS A 30 3.62 11.11 -13.69
N ASP A 31 4.51 12.07 -13.41
CA ASP A 31 5.91 11.96 -13.81
C ASP A 31 6.62 10.82 -13.07
N ALA A 32 6.31 10.65 -11.78
CA ALA A 32 6.80 9.52 -10.98
C ALA A 32 6.29 8.17 -11.54
N PHE A 33 5.00 8.09 -11.92
CA PHE A 33 4.44 6.90 -12.54
C PHE A 33 5.13 6.53 -13.86
N LEU A 34 5.34 7.52 -14.74
CA LEU A 34 6.03 7.32 -16.01
C LEU A 34 7.49 6.90 -15.80
N ALA A 35 8.17 7.47 -14.80
CA ALA A 35 9.52 7.07 -14.43
C ALA A 35 9.59 5.61 -13.95
N ILE A 36 8.63 5.17 -13.13
CA ILE A 36 8.52 3.78 -12.67
C ILE A 36 8.29 2.84 -13.85
N CYS A 37 7.30 3.14 -14.70
CA CYS A 37 7.02 2.31 -15.89
C CYS A 37 8.24 2.20 -16.80
N LYS A 38 8.94 3.31 -17.04
CA LYS A 38 10.16 3.34 -17.84
C LYS A 38 11.27 2.46 -17.24
N LYS A 39 11.51 2.55 -15.93
CA LYS A 39 12.51 1.71 -15.24
C LYS A 39 12.21 0.22 -15.37
N LEU A 40 10.94 -0.15 -15.27
CA LEU A 40 10.47 -1.53 -15.35
C LEU A 40 10.28 -2.04 -16.79
N GLY A 41 10.44 -1.19 -17.80
CA GLY A 41 10.17 -1.55 -19.20
C GLY A 41 8.69 -1.81 -19.50
N LEU A 42 7.78 -1.19 -18.75
CA LEU A 42 6.34 -1.36 -18.85
C LEU A 42 5.68 -0.28 -19.70
N ASP A 43 4.62 -0.64 -20.41
CA ASP A 43 3.75 0.30 -21.13
C ASP A 43 2.79 0.98 -20.13
N PRO A 44 2.92 2.29 -19.86
CA PRO A 44 2.11 2.98 -18.87
C PRO A 44 0.61 2.94 -19.18
N GLU A 45 0.20 2.75 -20.45
CA GLU A 45 -1.22 2.65 -20.83
C GLU A 45 -1.85 1.31 -20.40
N LYS A 46 -1.03 0.30 -20.11
CA LYS A 46 -1.48 -1.04 -19.73
C LYS A 46 -1.40 -1.30 -18.23
N MET A 47 -0.74 -0.42 -17.48
CA MET A 47 -0.52 -0.63 -16.06
C MET A 47 -1.71 -0.14 -15.22
N PRO A 48 -2.34 -1.02 -14.42
CA PRO A 48 -3.52 -0.65 -13.66
C PRO A 48 -3.15 0.20 -12.44
N VAL A 49 -4.02 1.16 -12.15
CA VAL A 49 -4.00 1.95 -10.92
C VAL A 49 -5.40 2.00 -10.29
N SER A 50 -5.48 2.44 -9.04
CA SER A 50 -6.75 2.70 -8.38
C SER A 50 -7.55 3.78 -9.13
N GLY A 51 -8.86 3.56 -9.24
CA GLY A 51 -9.77 4.51 -9.87
C GLY A 51 -10.01 5.72 -8.96
N LYS A 52 -10.34 6.86 -9.57
CA LYS A 52 -10.65 8.09 -8.85
C LYS A 52 -12.00 7.98 -8.11
N PRO A 53 -12.04 8.21 -6.79
CA PRO A 53 -13.30 8.34 -6.07
C PRO A 53 -13.95 9.71 -6.31
N SER A 54 -15.21 9.86 -5.94
CA SER A 54 -15.97 11.12 -6.09
C SER A 54 -15.37 12.32 -5.34
N TYR A 55 -14.61 12.07 -4.27
CA TYR A 55 -14.12 13.09 -3.33
C TYR A 55 -12.61 13.36 -3.43
N GLY A 56 -11.91 12.78 -4.40
CA GLY A 56 -10.45 12.84 -4.42
C GLY A 56 -9.84 12.36 -5.73
N TRP A 57 -8.70 11.68 -5.62
CA TRP A 57 -7.95 11.11 -6.74
C TRP A 57 -7.62 9.66 -6.43
N GLY A 58 -7.46 8.85 -7.47
CA GLY A 58 -6.90 7.52 -7.42
C GLY A 58 -5.42 7.56 -7.79
N GLY A 59 -4.98 6.58 -8.57
CA GLY A 59 -3.60 6.48 -9.04
C GLY A 59 -2.68 5.64 -8.14
N ALA A 60 -3.21 5.01 -7.09
CA ALA A 60 -2.43 4.08 -6.28
C ALA A 60 -2.14 2.80 -7.07
N MET A 61 -0.92 2.28 -6.93
CA MET A 61 -0.40 1.18 -7.73
C MET A 61 -0.34 -0.11 -6.92
N GLY A 62 -0.64 -1.22 -7.58
CA GLY A 62 -0.26 -2.55 -7.10
C GLY A 62 -0.90 -2.99 -5.79
N ALA A 63 -0.36 -4.04 -5.18
CA ALA A 63 -1.00 -4.67 -4.03
C ALA A 63 -0.98 -3.78 -2.77
N ALA A 64 0.08 -2.98 -2.60
CA ALA A 64 0.24 -2.05 -1.49
C ALA A 64 -0.54 -0.74 -1.66
N GLN A 65 -1.11 -0.48 -2.85
CA GLN A 65 -1.81 0.77 -3.17
C GLN A 65 -0.97 2.02 -2.88
N PHE A 66 0.32 1.97 -3.16
CA PHE A 66 1.21 3.13 -3.03
C PHE A 66 0.97 4.12 -4.17
N LEU A 67 0.91 5.42 -3.85
CA LEU A 67 1.03 6.46 -4.86
C LEU A 67 2.45 6.43 -5.48
N PRO A 68 2.61 6.82 -6.75
CA PRO A 68 3.90 6.81 -7.44
C PRO A 68 5.03 7.54 -6.71
N THR A 69 4.77 8.73 -6.18
CA THR A 69 5.77 9.48 -5.42
C THR A 69 6.15 8.77 -4.11
N THR A 70 5.18 8.16 -3.44
CA THR A 70 5.44 7.30 -2.27
C THR A 70 6.30 6.09 -2.66
N TRP A 71 6.00 5.40 -3.76
CA TRP A 71 6.82 4.27 -4.22
C TRP A 71 8.29 4.66 -4.40
N LEU A 72 8.55 5.75 -5.12
CA LEU A 72 9.92 6.22 -5.35
C LEU A 72 10.64 6.60 -4.04
N ALA A 73 9.93 7.09 -3.03
CA ALA A 73 10.51 7.39 -1.72
C ALA A 73 10.99 6.15 -0.94
N TYR A 74 10.44 4.96 -1.25
CA TYR A 74 10.77 3.69 -0.60
C TYR A 74 11.54 2.72 -1.53
N GLU A 75 11.66 3.02 -2.83
CA GLU A 75 12.18 2.13 -3.88
C GLU A 75 13.52 1.48 -3.50
N SER A 76 14.48 2.25 -2.99
CA SER A 76 15.80 1.73 -2.62
C SER A 76 15.77 0.73 -1.45
N GLU A 77 14.86 0.93 -0.49
CA GLU A 77 14.72 0.05 0.67
C GLU A 77 13.97 -1.22 0.30
N ILE A 78 12.98 -1.10 -0.59
CA ILE A 78 12.27 -2.25 -1.17
C ILE A 78 13.27 -3.11 -1.94
N ALA A 79 14.03 -2.53 -2.85
CA ALA A 79 15.06 -3.22 -3.64
C ALA A 79 16.08 -3.95 -2.73
N LYS A 80 16.48 -3.32 -1.63
CA LYS A 80 17.39 -3.94 -0.65
C LYS A 80 16.72 -5.11 0.10
N ALA A 81 15.43 -5.00 0.42
CA ALA A 81 14.71 -6.00 1.19
C ALA A 81 14.39 -7.25 0.35
N THR A 82 14.06 -7.09 -0.93
CA THR A 82 13.63 -8.20 -1.81
C THR A 82 14.72 -8.67 -2.76
N GLY A 83 15.74 -7.85 -3.03
CA GLY A 83 16.78 -8.12 -4.02
C GLY A 83 16.36 -7.81 -5.46
N HIS A 84 15.12 -7.39 -5.70
CA HIS A 84 14.67 -6.94 -7.02
C HIS A 84 15.24 -5.57 -7.39
N ASN A 85 15.75 -5.42 -8.61
CA ASN A 85 16.34 -4.16 -9.08
C ASN A 85 16.07 -3.92 -10.58
N PRO A 86 15.13 -3.02 -10.95
CA PRO A 86 14.27 -2.25 -10.04
C PRO A 86 13.13 -3.10 -9.45
N PRO A 87 12.65 -2.80 -8.22
CA PRO A 87 11.47 -3.43 -7.66
C PRO A 87 10.19 -2.92 -8.34
N SER A 88 9.12 -3.73 -8.33
CA SER A 88 7.85 -3.47 -9.00
C SER A 88 6.68 -3.32 -8.02
N PRO A 89 5.86 -2.25 -8.10
CA PRO A 89 4.67 -2.16 -7.24
C PRO A 89 3.63 -3.24 -7.54
N TRP A 90 3.67 -3.83 -8.73
CA TRP A 90 2.79 -4.93 -9.14
C TRP A 90 3.36 -6.33 -8.86
N ASP A 91 4.59 -6.41 -8.35
CA ASP A 91 5.10 -7.64 -7.74
C ASP A 91 4.60 -7.75 -6.29
N LEU A 92 4.22 -8.96 -5.88
CA LEU A 92 3.59 -9.17 -4.58
C LEU A 92 4.61 -9.06 -3.44
N GLU A 93 5.82 -9.58 -3.63
CA GLU A 93 6.88 -9.55 -2.61
C GLU A 93 7.34 -8.11 -2.37
N ASP A 94 7.59 -7.35 -3.45
CA ASP A 94 7.97 -5.94 -3.38
C ASP A 94 6.88 -5.08 -2.72
N ALA A 95 5.60 -5.34 -3.04
CA ALA A 95 4.49 -4.64 -2.41
C ALA A 95 4.37 -4.94 -0.90
N PHE A 96 4.55 -6.19 -0.49
CA PHE A 96 4.58 -6.56 0.92
C PHE A 96 5.76 -5.92 1.65
N ALA A 97 6.95 -5.92 1.05
CA ALA A 97 8.12 -5.25 1.59
C ALA A 97 7.88 -3.74 1.75
N ALA A 98 7.33 -3.08 0.74
CA ALA A 98 6.99 -1.65 0.77
C ALA A 98 6.07 -1.31 1.95
N ALA A 99 4.99 -2.08 2.11
CA ALA A 99 4.04 -1.89 3.19
C ALA A 99 4.68 -2.15 4.57
N ALA A 100 5.47 -3.23 4.70
CA ALA A 100 6.17 -3.55 5.94
C ALA A 100 7.15 -2.45 6.37
N ILE A 101 7.94 -1.93 5.43
CA ILE A 101 8.91 -0.86 5.68
C ILE A 101 8.19 0.40 6.15
N LYS A 102 7.14 0.83 5.44
CA LYS A 102 6.38 2.03 5.79
C LYS A 102 5.69 1.88 7.15
N LEU A 103 4.96 0.80 7.38
CA LEU A 103 4.27 0.56 8.66
C LEU A 103 5.27 0.48 9.82
N GLY A 104 6.43 -0.13 9.59
CA GLY A 104 7.51 -0.19 10.58
C GLY A 104 8.01 1.19 10.98
N ARG A 105 8.26 2.08 10.01
CA ARG A 105 8.61 3.49 10.25
C ARG A 105 7.55 4.25 11.03
N ASP A 106 6.28 3.92 10.78
CA ASP A 106 5.12 4.53 11.44
C ASP A 106 4.85 3.95 12.84
N GLY A 107 5.71 3.04 13.32
CA GLY A 107 5.73 2.55 14.71
C GLY A 107 5.23 1.11 14.89
N ALA A 108 4.84 0.40 13.83
CA ALA A 108 4.30 -0.96 13.93
C ALA A 108 5.33 -1.99 14.44
N ILE A 109 6.63 -1.67 14.47
CA ILE A 109 7.68 -2.55 15.03
C ILE A 109 7.40 -2.91 16.50
N ALA A 110 6.73 -2.04 17.25
CA ALA A 110 6.38 -2.29 18.65
C ALA A 110 5.34 -3.41 18.83
N LYS A 111 4.62 -3.80 17.77
CA LYS A 111 3.63 -4.89 17.78
C LYS A 111 2.58 -4.79 18.89
N THR A 112 2.12 -3.58 19.18
CA THR A 112 0.98 -3.34 20.06
C THR A 112 -0.22 -2.86 19.25
N ASP A 113 -1.44 -3.21 19.67
CA ASP A 113 -2.68 -2.77 19.02
C ASP A 113 -2.69 -1.26 18.74
N LYS A 114 -2.29 -0.46 19.73
CA LYS A 114 -2.26 1.01 19.60
C LYS A 114 -1.28 1.48 18.53
N THR A 115 -0.09 0.88 18.47
CA THR A 115 0.94 1.28 17.49
C THR A 115 0.61 0.79 16.09
N GLU A 116 0.04 -0.40 15.96
CA GLU A 116 -0.38 -0.96 14.67
C GLU A 116 -1.59 -0.20 14.11
N TRP A 117 -2.59 0.09 14.95
CA TRP A 117 -3.73 0.94 14.57
C TRP A 117 -3.26 2.32 14.11
N LYS A 118 -2.35 2.96 14.85
CA LYS A 118 -1.79 4.26 14.46
C LYS A 118 -1.03 4.17 13.13
N ALA A 119 -0.21 3.14 12.93
CA ALA A 119 0.53 2.95 11.69
C ALA A 119 -0.41 2.74 10.50
N ALA A 120 -1.46 1.93 10.66
CA ALA A 120 -2.51 1.76 9.65
C ALA A 120 -3.22 3.09 9.32
N MET A 121 -3.54 3.89 10.34
CA MET A 121 -4.14 5.20 10.14
C MET A 121 -3.22 6.18 9.40
N ILE A 122 -1.90 6.16 9.67
CA ILE A 122 -0.92 6.95 8.92
C ILE A 122 -0.77 6.42 7.48
N TYR A 123 -0.86 5.11 7.28
CA TYR A 123 -0.87 4.49 5.95
C TYR A 123 -2.00 5.03 5.07
N PHE A 124 -3.21 5.09 5.62
CA PHE A 124 -4.40 5.54 4.90
C PHE A 124 -4.55 7.06 4.80
N ALA A 125 -4.42 7.76 5.93
CA ALA A 125 -4.77 9.19 6.04
C ALA A 125 -3.56 10.12 6.13
N GLY A 126 -2.34 9.59 6.11
CA GLY A 126 -1.10 10.37 6.22
C GLY A 126 -1.09 11.25 7.48
N SER A 127 -0.83 12.55 7.32
CA SER A 127 -0.81 13.51 8.44
C SER A 127 -2.16 13.69 9.13
N ARG A 128 -3.27 13.27 8.51
CA ARG A 128 -4.64 13.36 9.07
C ARG A 128 -5.05 12.12 9.85
N TRP A 129 -4.11 11.24 10.18
CA TRP A 129 -4.36 9.98 10.92
C TRP A 129 -5.09 10.18 12.25
N ASN A 130 -4.97 11.35 12.88
CA ASN A 130 -5.64 11.63 14.16
C ASN A 130 -7.07 12.16 14.00
N ASN A 131 -7.59 12.26 12.77
CA ASN A 131 -8.96 12.67 12.52
C ASN A 131 -9.94 11.52 12.84
N PRO A 132 -10.86 11.67 13.80
CA PRO A 132 -11.81 10.61 14.19
C PRO A 132 -12.69 10.12 13.03
N VAL A 133 -12.94 10.95 12.02
CA VAL A 133 -13.72 10.58 10.83
C VAL A 133 -13.07 9.42 10.07
N TYR A 134 -11.75 9.24 10.19
CA TYR A 134 -11.02 8.18 9.49
C TYR A 134 -10.77 6.93 10.36
N ALA A 135 -11.15 6.94 11.64
CA ALA A 135 -10.87 5.86 12.59
C ALA A 135 -11.39 4.50 12.10
N PHE A 136 -12.50 4.50 11.34
CA PHE A 136 -13.07 3.29 10.73
C PHE A 136 -12.04 2.46 9.94
N TYR A 137 -11.06 3.10 9.30
CA TYR A 137 -10.05 2.39 8.52
C TYR A 137 -9.13 1.58 9.44
N GLY A 138 -8.58 2.21 10.48
CA GLY A 138 -7.75 1.54 11.47
C GLY A 138 -8.51 0.42 12.17
N ASP A 139 -9.76 0.66 12.53
CA ASP A 139 -10.62 -0.34 13.18
C ASP A 139 -10.87 -1.55 12.26
N SER A 140 -11.10 -1.31 10.97
CA SER A 140 -11.26 -2.37 9.96
C SER A 140 -9.98 -3.22 9.84
N VAL A 141 -8.81 -2.58 9.74
CA VAL A 141 -7.52 -3.27 9.65
C VAL A 141 -7.26 -4.12 10.89
N MET A 142 -7.50 -3.58 12.09
CA MET A 142 -7.30 -4.34 13.33
C MET A 142 -8.32 -5.48 13.47
N GLY A 143 -9.56 -5.28 13.01
CA GLY A 143 -10.56 -6.35 12.90
C GLY A 143 -10.08 -7.49 11.99
N LEU A 144 -9.62 -7.17 10.78
CA LEU A 144 -9.04 -8.14 9.86
C LEU A 144 -7.79 -8.82 10.43
N ALA A 145 -6.95 -8.09 11.16
CA ALA A 145 -5.75 -8.63 11.77
C ALA A 145 -6.07 -9.72 12.79
N ARG A 146 -7.11 -9.52 13.62
CA ARG A 146 -7.58 -10.54 14.57
C ARG A 146 -8.10 -11.78 13.86
N VAL A 147 -8.97 -11.62 12.86
CA VAL A 147 -9.52 -12.76 12.09
C VAL A 147 -8.40 -13.55 11.41
N ILE A 148 -7.41 -12.87 10.82
CA ILE A 148 -6.28 -13.54 10.19
C ILE A 148 -5.42 -14.25 11.24
N GLN A 149 -5.17 -13.62 12.39
CA GLN A 149 -4.39 -14.26 13.47
C GLN A 149 -5.09 -15.53 13.97
N GLU A 150 -6.40 -15.48 14.23
CA GLU A 150 -7.18 -16.66 14.62
C GLU A 150 -7.08 -17.79 13.59
N GLN A 151 -7.08 -17.46 12.29
CA GLN A 151 -6.91 -18.45 11.22
C GLN A 151 -5.51 -19.05 11.17
N LEU A 152 -4.48 -18.25 11.42
CA LEU A 152 -3.09 -18.72 11.48
C LEU A 152 -2.88 -19.62 12.71
N ASP A 153 -3.43 -19.24 13.86
CA ASP A 153 -3.38 -20.03 15.09
C ASP A 153 -4.01 -21.42 14.90
N LEU A 154 -5.11 -21.52 14.15
CA LEU A 154 -5.76 -22.80 13.82
C LEU A 154 -4.88 -23.75 13.00
N ILE A 155 -3.92 -23.22 12.24
CA ILE A 155 -2.98 -24.00 11.43
C ILE A 155 -1.56 -24.01 12.01
N GLY A 156 -1.38 -23.49 13.24
CA GLY A 156 -0.12 -23.52 13.97
C GLY A 156 0.96 -22.56 13.46
N ILE A 157 0.57 -21.40 12.91
CA ILE A 157 1.47 -20.34 12.42
C ILE A 157 1.31 -19.05 13.22
#